data_AF-A0A517T1X7-F1
#
_entry.id   AF-A0A517T1X7-F1
#
_cell.length_a   1.000
_cell.length_b   1.000
_cell.length_c   1.000
_cell.angle_alpha   90.00
_cell.angle_beta   90.00
_cell.angle_gamma   90.00
#
_symmetry.space_group_name_H-M   'P 1'
#
loop_
_entity.id
_entity.type
_entity.pdbx_description
1 polymer ?
#
loop_
_entity_poly.entity_id
_entity_poly.type
_entity_poly.pdbx_seq_one_letter_code
_entity_poly.pdbx_strand_id
1 'polypeptide(L)' 'MSGTQRKITVLLTDDEFDRFDGFCRENGFKKSTLLVRLMKEFLEKQNGLDFSTNKTQRNSNSVVDNNE' A
#
# COMPACT_ATOMS: atom_id res chain seq x y z
N MET A 1 2.47 -14.00 10.41
CA MET A 1 1.38 -13.40 11.19
C MET A 1 0.27 -13.00 10.25
N SER A 2 -0.87 -13.71 10.21
CA SER A 2 -2.00 -13.33 9.36
C SER A 2 -2.84 -12.26 10.08
N GLY A 3 -2.57 -10.99 9.82
CA GLY A 3 -3.46 -9.91 10.25
C GLY A 3 -4.84 -10.08 9.60
N THR A 4 -5.90 -9.86 10.38
CA THR A 4 -7.28 -9.94 9.88
C THR A 4 -7.51 -8.89 8.80
N GLN A 5 -7.84 -9.33 7.58
CA GLN A 5 -8.19 -8.42 6.49
C GLN A 5 -9.60 -7.86 6.72
N ARG A 6 -9.76 -6.55 6.51
CA ARG A 6 -11.05 -5.85 6.60
C ARG A 6 -11.39 -5.30 5.21
N LYS A 7 -12.66 -5.37 4.84
CA LYS A 7 -13.17 -4.89 3.53
C LYS A 7 -13.66 -3.46 3.65
N ILE A 8 -13.28 -2.63 2.68
CA ILE A 8 -13.88 -1.33 2.41
C ILE A 8 -14.71 -1.46 1.13
N THR A 9 -15.92 -0.89 1.12
CA THR A 9 -16.77 -0.81 -0.08
C THR A 9 -16.95 0.66 -0.42
N VAL A 10 -16.74 1.00 -1.69
CA VAL A 10 -16.91 2.37 -2.21
C VAL A 10 -18.05 2.33 -3.23
N LEU A 11 -18.98 3.26 -3.10
CA LEU A 11 -20.06 3.47 -4.06
C LEU A 11 -19.68 4.70 -4.89
N LEU A 12 -19.70 4.52 -6.21
CA LEU A 12 -19.44 5.57 -7.19
C LEU A 12 -20.70 5.75 -8.03
N THR A 13 -20.88 6.95 -8.58
CA THR A 13 -21.82 7.14 -9.68
C THR A 13 -21.35 6.36 -10.91
N ASP A 14 -22.27 6.10 -11.85
CA ASP A 14 -21.95 5.39 -13.10
C ASP A 14 -20.84 6.12 -13.87
N ASP A 15 -20.93 7.45 -13.98
CA ASP A 15 -19.93 8.28 -14.66
C ASP A 15 -18.53 8.19 -14.03
N GLU A 16 -18.44 8.20 -12.69
CA GLU A 16 -17.17 8.05 -11.98
C GLU A 16 -16.60 6.65 -12.16
N PHE A 17 -17.46 5.63 -12.13
CA PHE A 17 -17.07 4.25 -12.33
C PHE A 17 -16.51 4.04 -13.74
N ASP A 18 -17.20 4.53 -14.78
CA ASP A 18 -16.79 4.35 -16.17
C ASP A 18 -15.46 5.04 -16.47
N ARG A 19 -15.26 6.26 -15.94
CA ARG A 19 -13.96 6.96 -16.06
C ARG A 19 -12.84 6.18 -15.39
N PHE A 20 -13.08 5.66 -14.19
CA PHE A 20 -12.06 4.90 -13.46
C PHE A 20 -11.79 3.54 -14.11
N ASP A 21 -12.82 2.84 -14.58
CA ASP A 21 -12.70 1.58 -15.31
C ASP A 21 -11.94 1.75 -16.62
N GLY A 22 -12.28 2.77 -17.41
CA GLY A 22 -11.58 3.13 -18.64
C GLY A 22 -10.09 3.36 -18.38
N PHE A 23 -9.76 4.21 -17.40
CA PHE A 23 -8.36 4.47 -17.02
C PHE A 23 -7.62 3.17 -16.61
N CYS A 24 -8.25 2.31 -15.80
CA CYS A 24 -7.66 1.05 -15.40
C CYS A 24 -7.39 0.12 -16.59
N ARG A 25 -8.32 0.02 -17.54
CA ARG A 25 -8.19 -0.85 -18.72
C ARG A 25 -7.06 -0.37 -19.64
N GLU A 26 -7.01 0.92 -19.93
CA GLU A 26 -6.00 1.51 -20.82
C GLU A 26 -4.57 1.36 -20.27
N ASN A 27 -4.43 1.38 -18.94
CA ASN A 27 -3.12 1.35 -18.27
C ASN A 27 -2.79 -0.03 -17.64
N GLY A 28 -3.65 -1.04 -17.82
CA GLY A 28 -3.42 -2.40 -17.29
C GLY A 28 -3.51 -2.53 -15.76
N PHE A 29 -4.25 -1.65 -15.09
CA PHE A 29 -4.40 -1.67 -13.64
C PHE A 29 -5.62 -2.47 -13.17
N LYS A 30 -5.46 -3.16 -12.03
CA LYS A 30 -6.61 -3.66 -11.26
C LYS A 30 -7.20 -2.52 -10.43
N LYS A 31 -8.52 -2.32 -10.51
CA LYS A 31 -9.27 -1.27 -9.79
C LYS A 31 -8.90 -1.16 -8.31
N SER A 32 -9.08 -2.25 -7.56
CA SER A 32 -8.81 -2.26 -6.11
C SER A 32 -7.33 -2.01 -5.80
N THR A 33 -6.42 -2.52 -6.62
CA THR A 33 -4.98 -2.31 -6.45
C THR A 33 -4.60 -0.86 -6.66
N LEU A 34 -5.13 -0.23 -7.72
CA LEU A 34 -4.90 1.18 -7.99
C LEU A 34 -5.51 2.06 -6.90
N LEU A 35 -6.74 1.78 -6.46
CA LEU A 35 -7.39 2.53 -5.40
C LEU A 35 -6.59 2.48 -4.09
N VAL A 36 -6.08 1.30 -3.70
CA VAL A 36 -5.21 1.16 -2.53
C VAL A 36 -3.92 1.95 -2.70
N ARG A 37 -3.31 1.92 -3.89
CA ARG A 37 -2.09 2.68 -4.18
C ARG A 37 -2.33 4.19 -4.05
N LEU A 38 -3.37 4.71 -4.69
CA LEU A 38 -3.74 6.13 -4.64
C LEU A 38 -4.04 6.57 -3.20
N MET A 39 -4.74 5.74 -2.42
CA MET A 39 -5.02 6.02 -1.02
C MET A 39 -3.73 6.11 -0.18
N LYS A 40 -2.77 5.19 -0.38
CA LYS A 40 -1.47 5.22 0.31
C LYS A 40 -0.67 6.48 -0.05
N GLU A 41 -0.49 6.73 -1.35
CA GLU A 41 0.25 7.89 -1.85
C GLU A 41 -0.35 9.21 -1.33
N PHE A 42 -1.69 9.29 -1.30
CA PHE A 42 -2.39 10.46 -0.75
C PHE A 42 -2.14 10.65 0.76
N LEU A 43 -2.25 9.58 1.54
CA LEU A 43 -2.08 9.64 3.00
C LEU A 43 -0.62 9.86 3.42
N GLU A 44 0.33 9.27 2.71
CA GLU A 44 1.77 9.52 2.88
C GLU A 44 2.07 11.00 2.66
N LYS A 45 1.50 11.60 1.60
CA LYS A 45 1.68 13.03 1.29
C LYS A 45 1.07 13.96 2.32
N GLN A 46 -0.07 13.59 2.93
CA GLN A 46 -0.77 14.47 3.88
C GLN A 46 -0.17 14.42 5.29
N ASN A 47 0.12 13.22 5.80
CA ASN A 47 0.35 13.03 7.23
C ASN A 47 1.66 12.30 7.56
N GLY A 48 2.50 11.97 6.57
CA GLY A 48 3.71 11.16 6.79
C GLY A 48 3.41 9.76 7.32
N LEU A 49 2.17 9.30 7.18
CA LEU A 49 1.76 7.96 7.60
C LEU A 49 2.39 6.95 6.66
N ASP A 50 3.45 6.28 7.13
CA ASP A 50 4.16 5.26 6.38
C ASP A 50 3.36 3.93 6.36
N PHE A 51 2.86 3.58 5.17
CA PHE A 51 2.23 2.27 4.93
C PHE A 51 3.25 1.18 4.55
N SER A 52 4.55 1.49 4.59
CA SER A 52 5.64 0.52 4.55
C SER A 52 5.62 -0.28 5.85
N THR A 53 4.81 -1.33 5.88
CA THR A 53 4.91 -2.36 6.91
C THR A 53 6.32 -2.95 6.85
N ASN A 54 7.17 -2.56 7.81
CA ASN A 54 8.40 -3.21 8.22
C ASN A 54 8.88 -4.37 7.33
N LYS A 55 9.77 -4.08 6.37
CA LYS A 55 10.79 -5.03 5.90
C LYS A 55 12.17 -4.59 6.40
N THR A 56 12.37 -4.59 7.72
CA THR A 56 13.70 -4.64 8.33
C THR A 56 13.67 -5.53 9.56
N GLN A 57 13.73 -6.85 9.35
CA GLN A 57 14.66 -7.66 10.14
C GLN A 57 15.91 -7.81 9.29
N ARG A 58 16.84 -6.86 9.41
CA ARG A 58 18.26 -7.22 9.33
C ARG A 58 18.71 -7.28 10.77
N ASN A 59 18.83 -8.52 11.23
CA ASN A 59 19.35 -8.92 12.52
C ASN A 59 20.64 -8.16 12.82
N SER A 60 20.61 -7.30 13.84
CA SER A 60 21.80 -6.75 14.48
C SER A 60 22.48 -7.86 15.28
N ASN A 61 23.26 -8.71 14.63
CA ASN A 61 24.34 -9.40 15.33
C ASN A 61 25.61 -8.59 15.09
N SER A 62 25.84 -7.63 16.00
CA SER A 62 27.16 -7.12 16.29
C SER A 62 28.04 -8.30 16.72
N VAL A 63 28.88 -8.80 15.84
CA VAL A 63 30.08 -9.53 16.27
C VAL A 63 31.02 -8.44 16.78
N VAL A 64 30.98 -8.21 18.09
CA VAL A 64 32.06 -7.55 18.79
C VAL A 64 33.20 -8.58 18.86
N ASP A 65 34.24 -8.32 18.07
CA ASP A 65 35.60 -8.78 18.38
C ASP A 65 35.89 -8.43 19.84
N ASN A 66 36.28 -9.44 20.62
CA ASN A 66 37.10 -9.36 21.83
C ASN A 66 37.19 -10.77 22.43
N ASN A 67 38.28 -11.49 22.18
CA ASN A 67 39.10 -11.99 23.28
C ASN A 67 40.45 -12.49 22.76
N GLU A 68 41.44 -11.87 23.39
CA GLU A 68 42.88 -12.12 23.51
C GLU A 68 43.28 -13.60 23.66
#